data_AF-A0A0R0LXF4-F1
#
_entry.id   AF-A0A0R0LXF4-F1
#
_cell.length_a   1.000
_cell.length_b   1.000
_cell.length_c   1.000
_cell.angle_alpha   90.00
_cell.angle_beta   90.00
_cell.angle_gamma   90.00
#
_symmetry.space_group_name_H-M   'P 1'
#
loop_
_entity.id
_entity.type
_entity.pdbx_description
1 polymer ?
#
loop_
_entity_poly.entity_id
_entity_poly.type
_entity_poly.pdbx_seq_one_letter_code
_entity_poly.pdbx_strand_id
1 'polypeptide(L)'
;SKGEKRTISQEKSIISQETKDNNESLLDIAIHTGIETVEFNLGIISNISSYLRIWAVSLAHNQLTIILHTYTIGGDFNIIFRIISFPFWLAFTFVLMIGLEGLSASLHSMRLNWIEFNSKFYDGQGRKFQPLCFDEEDEE
;
A
#
# COMPACT_ATOMS: atom_id res chain seq x y z
N SER A 1 45.68 -48.34 -15.06
CA SER A 1 44.99 -47.74 -16.23
C SER A 1 43.46 -47.84 -16.18
N LYS A 2 42.84 -49.03 -15.98
CA LYS A 2 41.36 -49.16 -15.99
C LYS A 2 40.63 -48.68 -14.71
N GLY A 3 41.30 -48.66 -13.55
CA GLY A 3 40.77 -48.14 -12.28
C GLY A 3 40.78 -46.60 -12.19
N GLU A 4 41.82 -45.95 -12.70
CA GLU A 4 41.99 -44.49 -12.73
C GLU A 4 40.97 -43.80 -13.65
N LYS A 5 40.56 -44.46 -14.74
CA LYS A 5 39.47 -43.97 -15.59
C LYS A 5 38.11 -44.00 -14.91
N ARG A 6 37.90 -44.85 -13.89
CA ARG A 6 36.64 -44.92 -13.13
C ARG A 6 36.56 -43.81 -12.08
N THR A 7 37.66 -43.48 -11.41
CA THR A 7 37.72 -42.38 -10.44
C THR A 7 37.55 -41.02 -11.11
N ILE A 8 38.20 -40.78 -12.26
CA ILE A 8 38.05 -39.52 -13.03
C ILE A 8 36.62 -39.39 -13.59
N SER A 9 35.97 -40.49 -13.94
CA SER A 9 34.57 -40.47 -14.42
C SER A 9 33.57 -40.22 -13.29
N GLN A 10 33.85 -40.67 -12.06
CA GLN A 10 33.05 -40.33 -10.88
C GLN A 10 33.27 -38.88 -10.43
N GLU A 11 34.51 -38.39 -10.44
CA GLU A 11 34.85 -37.00 -10.10
C GLU A 11 34.18 -36.01 -11.07
N LYS A 12 34.20 -36.30 -12.38
CA LYS A 12 33.46 -35.50 -13.38
C LYS A 12 31.95 -35.51 -13.17
N SER A 13 31.36 -36.62 -12.71
CA SER A 13 29.92 -36.65 -12.42
C SER A 13 29.54 -35.85 -11.18
N ILE A 14 30.39 -35.85 -10.14
CA ILE A 14 30.18 -35.07 -8.91
C ILE A 14 30.32 -33.57 -9.21
N ILE A 15 31.38 -33.18 -9.93
CA ILE A 15 31.59 -31.79 -10.37
C ILE A 15 30.41 -31.33 -11.25
N SER A 16 29.92 -32.17 -12.18
CA SER A 16 28.80 -31.81 -13.04
C SER A 16 27.45 -31.72 -12.31
N GLN A 17 27.28 -32.42 -11.18
CA GLN A 17 26.11 -32.29 -10.30
C GLN A 17 26.21 -31.01 -9.46
N GLU A 18 27.36 -30.76 -8.85
CA GLU A 18 27.64 -29.57 -8.04
C GLU A 18 27.56 -28.28 -8.86
N THR A 19 28.00 -28.29 -10.12
CA THR A 19 27.85 -27.12 -11.02
C THR A 19 26.38 -26.88 -11.40
N LYS A 20 25.53 -27.92 -11.44
CA LYS A 20 24.10 -27.77 -11.72
C LYS A 20 23.36 -27.22 -10.50
N ASP A 21 23.60 -27.76 -9.31
CA ASP A 21 23.04 -27.26 -8.05
C ASP A 21 23.47 -25.82 -7.76
N ASN A 22 24.72 -25.48 -8.04
CA ASN A 22 25.19 -24.09 -7.95
C ASN A 22 24.47 -23.17 -8.94
N ASN A 23 24.22 -23.62 -10.18
CA ASN A 23 23.47 -22.79 -11.13
C ASN A 23 22.00 -22.63 -10.74
N GLU A 24 21.33 -23.68 -10.28
CA GLU A 24 19.92 -23.61 -9.79
C GLU A 24 19.82 -22.71 -8.56
N SER A 25 20.76 -22.82 -7.60
CA SER A 25 20.79 -21.94 -6.42
C SER A 25 21.12 -20.49 -6.74
N LEU A 26 22.02 -20.21 -7.69
CA LEU A 26 22.26 -18.84 -8.17
C LEU A 26 21.04 -18.26 -8.89
N LEU A 27 20.27 -19.10 -9.60
CA LEU A 27 19.03 -18.70 -10.27
C LEU A 27 17.94 -18.39 -9.25
N ASP A 28 17.79 -19.20 -8.21
CA ASP A 28 16.88 -18.94 -7.09
C ASP A 28 17.22 -17.66 -6.34
N ILE A 29 18.51 -17.42 -6.05
CA ILE A 29 18.98 -16.18 -5.43
C ILE A 29 18.69 -14.96 -6.33
N ALA A 30 18.89 -15.10 -7.65
CA ALA A 30 18.61 -14.05 -8.62
C ALA A 30 17.12 -13.72 -8.71
N ILE A 31 16.25 -14.73 -8.71
CA ILE A 31 14.79 -14.55 -8.71
C ILE A 31 14.35 -13.89 -7.40
N HIS A 32 14.83 -14.37 -6.25
CA HIS A 32 14.45 -13.81 -4.95
C HIS A 32 14.87 -12.34 -4.80
N THR A 33 16.11 -12.03 -5.19
CA THR A 33 16.63 -10.64 -5.18
C THR A 33 15.86 -9.75 -6.16
N GLY A 34 15.46 -10.28 -7.32
CA GLY A 34 14.66 -9.57 -8.31
C GLY A 34 13.27 -9.20 -7.77
N ILE A 35 12.61 -10.13 -7.07
CA ILE A 35 11.31 -9.90 -6.44
C ILE A 35 11.43 -8.84 -5.34
N GLU A 36 12.41 -8.97 -4.44
CA GLU A 36 12.65 -8.02 -3.36
C GLU A 36 13.00 -6.61 -3.89
N THR A 37 13.68 -6.53 -5.03
CA THR A 37 13.95 -5.26 -5.73
C THR A 37 12.68 -4.60 -6.25
N VAL A 38 11.78 -5.36 -6.89
CA VAL A 38 10.49 -4.82 -7.38
C VAL A 38 9.62 -4.38 -6.20
N GLU A 39 9.59 -5.15 -5.12
CA GLU A 39 8.88 -4.81 -3.89
C GLU A 39 9.42 -3.51 -3.26
N PHE A 40 10.74 -3.34 -3.21
CA PHE A 40 11.38 -2.12 -2.74
C PHE A 40 11.00 -0.88 -3.59
N ASN A 41 11.02 -1.01 -4.92
CA ASN A 41 10.64 0.08 -5.83
C ASN A 41 9.16 0.46 -5.67
N LEU A 42 8.27 -0.52 -5.54
CA LEU A 42 6.85 -0.29 -5.29
C LEU A 42 6.61 0.36 -3.92
N GLY A 43 7.40 0.00 -2.90
CA GLY A 43 7.41 0.66 -1.60
C GLY A 43 7.77 2.14 -1.68
N ILE A 44 8.84 2.50 -2.42
CA ILE A 44 9.26 3.89 -2.60
C ILE A 44 8.18 4.71 -3.33
N ILE A 45 7.61 4.18 -4.41
CA ILE A 45 6.54 4.86 -5.16
C ILE A 45 5.32 5.10 -4.27
N SER A 46 4.99 4.15 -3.40
CA SER A 46 3.89 4.30 -2.44
C SER A 46 4.15 5.40 -1.41
N ASN A 47 5.39 5.49 -0.91
CA ASN A 47 5.80 6.55 -0.01
C ASN A 47 5.72 7.92 -0.70
N ILE A 48 6.27 8.06 -1.91
CA ILE A 48 6.25 9.33 -2.66
C ILE A 48 4.84 9.78 -3.04
N SER A 49 3.97 8.84 -3.46
CA SER A 49 2.57 9.13 -3.81
C SER A 49 1.80 9.77 -2.67
N SER A 50 2.12 9.39 -1.43
CA SER A 50 1.47 9.93 -0.24
C SER A 50 1.88 11.37 0.04
N TYR A 51 3.16 11.71 -0.16
CA TYR A 51 3.65 13.09 -0.04
C TYR A 51 3.08 14.01 -1.14
N LEU A 52 2.98 13.54 -2.39
CA LEU A 52 2.41 14.32 -3.49
C LEU A 52 0.93 14.62 -3.27
N ARG A 53 0.19 13.64 -2.74
CA ARG A 53 -1.25 13.76 -2.48
C ARG A 53 -1.55 14.82 -1.43
N ILE A 54 -0.82 14.80 -0.32
CA ILE A 54 -1.04 15.76 0.77
C ILE A 54 -0.72 17.17 0.25
N TRP A 55 0.42 17.34 -0.43
CA TRP A 55 0.78 18.62 -1.03
C TRP A 55 -0.26 19.13 -2.04
N ALA A 56 -0.78 18.26 -2.91
CA ALA A 56 -1.81 18.62 -3.89
C ALA A 56 -3.15 18.99 -3.22
N VAL A 57 -3.57 18.26 -2.20
CA VAL A 57 -4.77 18.58 -1.42
C VAL A 57 -4.59 19.92 -0.69
N SER A 58 -3.42 20.20 -0.12
CA SER A 58 -3.12 21.50 0.50
C SER A 58 -3.16 22.66 -0.51
N LEU A 59 -2.67 22.46 -1.73
CA LEU A 59 -2.76 23.47 -2.81
C LEU A 59 -4.23 23.72 -3.21
N ALA A 60 -5.00 22.67 -3.41
CA ALA A 60 -6.42 22.77 -3.77
C ALA A 60 -7.24 23.42 -2.65
N HIS A 61 -6.96 23.10 -1.40
CA HIS A 61 -7.60 23.70 -0.23
C HIS A 61 -7.34 25.21 -0.15
N ASN A 62 -6.10 25.64 -0.38
CA ASN A 62 -5.72 27.05 -0.39
C ASN A 62 -6.45 27.81 -1.52
N GLN A 63 -6.43 27.26 -2.74
CA GLN A 63 -7.10 27.87 -3.88
C GLN A 63 -8.62 27.95 -3.68
N LEU A 64 -9.23 26.90 -3.14
CA LEU A 64 -10.67 26.85 -2.89
C LEU A 64 -11.11 27.82 -1.79
N THR A 65 -10.29 28.00 -0.75
CA THR A 65 -10.55 28.98 0.33
C THR A 65 -10.52 30.41 -0.21
N ILE A 66 -9.57 30.74 -1.09
CA ILE A 66 -9.48 32.06 -1.74
C ILE A 66 -10.72 32.34 -2.59
N ILE A 67 -11.13 31.35 -3.40
CA ILE A 67 -12.32 31.45 -4.26
C ILE A 67 -13.57 31.63 -3.38
N LEU A 68 -13.78 30.76 -2.39
CA LEU A 68 -14.91 30.81 -1.47
C LEU A 68 -14.99 32.16 -0.73
N HIS A 69 -13.85 32.68 -0.25
CA HIS A 69 -13.77 33.97 0.42
C HIS A 69 -14.10 35.13 -0.51
N THR A 70 -13.53 35.14 -1.72
CA THR A 70 -13.77 36.19 -2.72
C THR A 70 -15.25 36.26 -3.12
N TYR A 71 -15.91 35.11 -3.30
CA TYR A 71 -17.32 35.07 -3.68
C TYR A 71 -18.31 35.26 -2.51
N THR A 72 -17.84 35.23 -1.26
CA THR A 72 -18.72 35.37 -0.08
C THR A 72 -18.49 36.67 0.69
N ILE A 73 -17.29 36.86 1.24
CA ILE A 73 -16.97 37.95 2.17
C ILE A 73 -16.20 39.08 1.48
N GLY A 74 -15.38 38.74 0.49
CA GLY A 74 -14.54 39.69 -0.25
C GLY A 74 -15.23 40.45 -1.38
N GLY A 75 -16.49 40.15 -1.68
CA GLY A 75 -17.28 40.89 -2.67
C GLY A 75 -17.90 42.17 -2.10
N ASP A 76 -18.18 43.14 -2.97
CA ASP A 76 -18.89 44.39 -2.65
C ASP A 76 -20.39 44.12 -2.39
N PHE A 77 -20.69 43.37 -1.34
CA PHE A 77 -22.04 43.05 -0.92
C PHE A 77 -22.50 43.92 0.27
N ASN A 78 -23.81 44.12 0.36
CA ASN A 78 -24.44 44.78 1.50
C ASN A 78 -24.07 44.09 2.82
N ILE A 79 -23.90 44.87 3.89
CA ILE A 79 -23.42 44.37 5.19
C ILE A 79 -24.34 43.28 5.80
N ILE A 80 -25.65 43.39 5.58
CA ILE A 80 -26.65 42.40 5.99
C ILE A 80 -26.41 41.05 5.30
N PHE A 81 -26.12 41.06 4.00
CA PHE A 81 -25.86 39.86 3.23
C PHE A 81 -24.57 39.18 3.72
N ARG A 82 -23.53 39.96 4.04
CA ARG A 82 -22.27 39.47 4.58
C ARG A 82 -22.44 38.77 5.94
N ILE A 83 -23.28 39.30 6.83
CA ILE A 83 -23.56 38.69 8.14
C ILE A 83 -24.30 37.36 7.99
N ILE A 84 -25.25 37.27 7.06
CA ILE A 84 -26.02 36.05 6.78
C ILE A 84 -25.15 34.97 6.13
N SER A 85 -24.26 35.36 5.20
CA SER A 85 -23.40 34.41 4.48
C SER A 85 -22.16 33.97 5.28
N PHE A 86 -21.81 34.67 6.36
CA PHE A 86 -20.68 34.33 7.23
C PHE A 86 -20.74 32.91 7.85
N PRO A 87 -21.83 32.48 8.53
CA PRO A 87 -21.92 31.13 9.07
C PRO A 87 -21.89 30.05 7.97
N PHE A 88 -22.41 30.36 6.78
CA PHE A 88 -22.36 29.45 5.64
C PHE A 88 -20.92 29.25 5.13
N TRP A 89 -20.17 30.35 4.97
CA TRP A 89 -18.76 30.33 4.60
C TRP A 89 -17.91 29.55 5.63
N LEU A 90 -18.16 29.78 6.92
CA LEU A 90 -17.47 29.10 8.01
C LEU A 90 -17.76 27.59 8.02
N ALA A 91 -19.05 27.21 7.95
CA ALA A 91 -19.46 25.81 7.95
C ALA A 91 -18.88 25.05 6.75
N PHE A 92 -18.91 25.67 5.56
CA PHE A 92 -18.34 25.07 4.36
C PHE A 92 -16.83 24.82 4.51
N THR A 93 -16.09 25.79 5.07
CA THR A 93 -14.65 25.66 5.28
C THR A 93 -14.31 24.57 6.29
N PHE A 94 -15.07 24.47 7.39
CA PHE A 94 -14.90 23.40 8.38
C PHE A 94 -15.19 22.01 7.82
N VAL A 95 -16.30 21.85 7.09
CA VAL A 95 -16.66 20.58 6.43
C VAL A 95 -15.57 20.18 5.43
N LEU A 96 -15.01 21.15 4.71
CA LEU A 96 -14.00 20.88 3.70
C LEU A 96 -12.64 20.51 4.29
N MET A 97 -12.20 21.19 5.36
CA MET A 97 -11.00 20.80 6.10
C MET A 97 -11.15 19.40 6.70
N ILE A 98 -12.20 19.17 7.49
CA ILE A 98 -12.40 17.91 8.21
C ILE A 98 -12.67 16.75 7.23
N GLY A 99 -13.47 17.00 6.19
CA GLY A 99 -13.84 16.01 5.20
C GLY A 99 -12.68 15.63 4.28
N LEU A 100 -11.95 16.59 3.73
CA LEU A 100 -10.88 16.29 2.77
C LEU A 100 -9.60 15.81 3.44
N GLU A 101 -9.17 16.46 4.53
CA GLU A 101 -7.94 16.03 5.21
C GLU A 101 -8.16 14.81 6.08
N GLY A 102 -9.29 14.73 6.80
CA GLY A 102 -9.62 13.59 7.66
C GLY A 102 -9.82 12.30 6.88
N LEU A 103 -10.61 12.34 5.80
CA LEU A 103 -10.82 11.16 4.94
C LEU A 103 -9.52 10.74 4.23
N SER A 104 -8.70 11.70 3.78
CA SER A 104 -7.41 11.41 3.16
C SER A 104 -6.45 10.70 4.12
N ALA A 105 -6.35 11.17 5.38
CA ALA A 105 -5.53 10.55 6.41
C ALA A 105 -6.02 9.14 6.80
N SER A 106 -7.34 8.94 6.91
CA SER A 106 -7.91 7.61 7.18
C SER A 106 -7.66 6.63 6.04
N LEU A 107 -7.84 7.04 4.77
CA LEU A 107 -7.59 6.18 3.61
C LEU A 107 -6.10 5.89 3.42
N HIS A 108 -5.24 6.85 3.72
CA HIS A 108 -3.79 6.64 3.71
C HIS A 108 -3.37 5.62 4.79
N SER A 109 -3.92 5.75 5.99
CA SER A 109 -3.67 4.81 7.10
C SER A 109 -4.20 3.41 6.79
N MET A 110 -5.41 3.30 6.22
CA MET A 110 -5.97 2.01 5.77
C MET A 110 -5.13 1.39 4.66
N ARG A 111 -4.61 2.19 3.74
CA ARG A 111 -3.73 1.72 2.67
C ARG A 111 -2.41 1.19 3.20
N LEU A 112 -1.78 1.87 4.16
CA LEU A 112 -0.57 1.37 4.81
C LEU A 112 -0.84 0.03 5.51
N ASN A 113 -1.95 -0.09 6.26
CA ASN A 113 -2.34 -1.38 6.85
C ASN A 113 -2.56 -2.45 5.77
N TRP A 114 -3.26 -2.14 4.68
CA TRP A 114 -3.51 -3.14 3.65
C TRP A 114 -2.27 -3.53 2.85
N ILE A 115 -1.39 -2.59 2.50
CA ILE A 115 -0.27 -2.89 1.60
C ILE A 115 1.00 -3.27 2.36
N GLU A 116 1.22 -2.69 3.53
CA GLU A 116 2.44 -2.89 4.30
C GLU A 116 2.27 -4.01 5.34
N PHE A 117 1.10 -4.15 5.97
CA PHE A 117 0.83 -5.24 6.92
C PHE A 117 0.48 -6.56 6.20
N ASN A 118 -0.33 -6.50 5.14
CA ASN A 118 -0.79 -7.69 4.42
C ASN A 118 0.28 -8.28 3.47
N SER A 119 1.20 -7.47 2.94
CA SER A 119 2.29 -7.97 2.09
C SER A 119 3.46 -8.56 2.89
N LYS A 120 3.70 -8.10 4.13
CA LYS A 120 4.83 -8.56 4.97
C LYS A 120 4.49 -9.66 5.98
N PHE A 121 3.25 -9.74 6.46
CA PHE A 121 2.90 -10.63 7.59
C PHE A 121 1.75 -11.61 7.28
N TYR A 122 1.09 -11.49 6.13
CA TYR A 122 -0.02 -12.36 5.75
C TYR A 122 0.37 -13.29 4.60
N ASP A 123 0.85 -14.48 4.94
CA ASP A 123 1.21 -15.54 3.97
C ASP A 123 -0.04 -16.22 3.36
N GLY A 124 -1.25 -15.83 3.78
CA GLY A 124 -2.52 -16.39 3.27
C GLY A 124 -2.78 -17.85 3.64
N GLN A 125 -1.84 -18.54 4.28
CA GLN A 125 -1.94 -19.93 4.73
C GLN A 125 -2.69 -20.06 6.07
N GLY A 126 -3.95 -19.61 6.11
CA GLY A 126 -4.82 -19.76 7.28
C GLY A 126 -5.96 -20.75 7.00
N ARG A 127 -6.14 -21.78 7.82
CA ARG A 127 -7.36 -22.61 7.78
C ARG A 127 -8.47 -21.86 8.52
N LYS A 128 -9.62 -21.64 7.87
CA LYS A 128 -10.80 -21.09 8.54
C LYS A 128 -11.17 -21.99 9.71
N PHE A 129 -11.26 -21.41 10.90
CA PHE A 129 -11.75 -22.13 12.07
C PHE A 129 -13.25 -22.37 11.88
N GLN A 130 -13.62 -23.63 11.61
CA GLN A 130 -15.00 -24.08 11.68
C GLN A 130 -15.23 -24.55 13.13
N PRO A 131 -15.98 -23.82 13.96
CA PRO A 131 -16.35 -24.34 15.28
C PRO A 131 -17.18 -25.61 15.08
N LEU A 132 -16.98 -26.59 15.95
CA LEU A 132 -17.90 -27.73 16.09
C LEU A 132 -19.23 -27.17 16.59
N CYS A 133 -20.17 -26.97 15.66
CA CYS A 133 -21.57 -26.77 16.00
C CYS A 133 -22.15 -28.16 16.21
N PHE A 134 -22.55 -28.46 17.44
CA PHE A 134 -23.54 -29.48 17.68
C PHE A 134 -24.87 -28.83 17.33
N ASP A 135 -25.14 -28.71 16.02
CA ASP A 135 -26.52 -28.66 15.61
C ASP A 135 -27.06 -30.02 16.05
N GLU A 136 -27.90 -30.01 17.09
CA GLU A 136 -28.77 -31.15 17.37
C GLU A 136 -29.41 -31.45 16.02
N GLU A 137 -29.12 -32.64 15.49
CA GLU A 137 -29.95 -33.23 14.46
C GLU A 137 -31.34 -33.30 15.08
N ASP A 138 -32.12 -32.25 14.84
CA ASP A 138 -33.56 -32.26 14.97
C ASP A 138 -34.02 -33.38 14.03
N GLU A 139 -34.19 -34.57 14.63
CA GLU A 139 -34.96 -35.66 14.07
C GLU A 139 -36.36 -35.12 13.73
N GLU A 140 -36.60 -34.84 12.45
CA GLU A 140 -37.92 -34.95 11.80
C GLU A 140 -37.84 -35.84 10.55
#